data_AF-A0A2C9KCM9-F1
#
_entry.id   AF-A0A2C9KCM9-F1
#
_cell.length_a   1.000
_cell.length_b   1.000
_cell.length_c   1.000
_cell.angle_alpha   90.00
_cell.angle_beta   90.00
_cell.angle_gamma   90.00
#
_symmetry.space_group_name_H-M   'P 1'
#
loop_
_entity.id
_entity.type
_entity.pdbx_description
1 polymer ?
#
loop_
_entity_poly.entity_id
_entity_poly.type
_entity_poly.pdbx_seq_one_letter_code
_entity_poly.pdbx_strand_id
1 'polypeptide(L)'
;MWDNFKSGYKCNFNYAPGCNNCPFKLIVLAVSFICLNAFTVILISASEGTVLTSLVSATASPLVAVFWSVFHFDNETDDISWRPKWTHSTAFNIASLVLLLSAIVLYNVFTIKDAKQARREQKGYSDVSSSEYEWD
;
A
#
# COMPACT_ATOMS: atom_id res chain seq x y z
N MET A 1 -9.82 -30.66 -1.62
CA MET A 1 -10.11 -29.21 -1.45
C MET A 1 -11.00 -28.96 -0.23
N TRP A 2 -12.13 -29.67 -0.13
CA TRP A 2 -13.05 -29.59 1.02
C TRP A 2 -12.39 -29.98 2.36
N ASP A 3 -11.52 -31.00 2.36
CA ASP A 3 -10.83 -31.45 3.58
C ASP A 3 -9.83 -30.41 4.10
N ASN A 4 -9.15 -29.68 3.21
CA ASN A 4 -8.24 -28.59 3.56
C ASN A 4 -9.01 -27.41 4.16
N PHE A 5 -10.19 -27.09 3.60
CA PHE A 5 -11.07 -26.05 4.12
C PHE A 5 -11.62 -26.42 5.50
N LYS A 6 -12.05 -27.67 5.67
CA LYS A 6 -12.55 -28.22 6.94
C LYS A 6 -11.46 -28.29 8.01
N SER A 7 -10.22 -28.63 7.64
CA SER A 7 -9.05 -28.57 8.54
C SER A 7 -8.70 -27.13 8.93
N GLY A 8 -8.71 -26.19 7.98
CA GLY A 8 -8.46 -24.78 8.25
C GLY A 8 -9.50 -24.17 9.19
N TYR A 9 -10.78 -24.53 9.01
CA TYR A 9 -11.87 -24.11 9.89
C TYR A 9 -11.75 -24.74 11.29
N LYS A 10 -11.41 -26.04 11.35
CA LYS A 10 -11.17 -26.73 12.62
C LYS A 10 -10.01 -26.11 13.38
N CYS A 11 -8.90 -25.74 12.75
CA CYS A 11 -7.79 -25.08 13.43
C CYS A 11 -8.04 -23.61 13.80
N ASN A 12 -8.92 -22.90 13.08
CA ASN A 12 -9.31 -21.53 13.41
C ASN A 12 -10.23 -21.47 14.63
N PHE A 13 -11.22 -22.36 14.72
CA PHE A 13 -12.32 -22.26 15.68
C PHE A 13 -12.35 -23.36 16.75
N ASN A 14 -11.59 -24.44 16.56
CA ASN A 14 -11.47 -25.52 17.53
C ASN A 14 -10.01 -25.73 17.89
N TYR A 15 -9.72 -25.82 19.18
CA TYR A 15 -8.38 -26.03 19.71
C TYR A 15 -7.93 -27.47 19.40
N ALA A 16 -7.54 -27.73 18.15
CA ALA A 16 -6.98 -29.01 17.74
C ALA A 16 -5.52 -29.08 18.22
N PRO A 17 -5.09 -30.19 18.87
CA PRO A 17 -3.80 -30.27 19.58
C PRO A 17 -2.55 -30.20 18.68
N GLY A 18 -2.70 -30.06 17.35
CA GLY A 18 -1.61 -29.85 16.39
C GLY A 18 -1.47 -28.42 15.85
N CYS A 19 -2.24 -27.44 16.36
CA CYS A 19 -2.35 -26.10 15.78
C CYS A 19 -1.87 -24.95 16.70
N ASN A 20 -0.77 -25.16 17.45
CA ASN A 20 -0.25 -24.20 18.43
C ASN A 20 0.07 -22.80 17.87
N ASN A 21 0.45 -22.68 16.59
CA ASN A 21 0.80 -21.39 15.97
C ASN A 21 -0.39 -20.71 15.28
N CYS A 22 -1.58 -21.32 15.29
CA CYS A 22 -2.77 -20.80 14.63
C CYS A 22 -3.33 -19.50 15.27
N PRO A 23 -3.47 -19.38 16.61
CA PRO A 23 -4.01 -18.16 17.20
C PRO A 23 -3.08 -16.96 17.01
N PHE A 24 -1.77 -17.16 17.06
CA PHE A 24 -0.79 -16.09 16.81
C PHE A 24 -0.88 -15.57 15.37
N LYS A 25 -0.93 -16.47 14.37
CA LYS A 25 -1.11 -16.08 12.96
C LYS A 25 -2.42 -15.32 12.73
N LEU A 26 -3.50 -15.69 13.42
CA LEU A 26 -4.81 -15.04 13.33
C LEU A 26 -4.78 -13.63 13.94
N ILE A 27 -4.14 -13.47 15.10
CA ILE A 27 -3.95 -12.16 15.74
C ILE A 27 -3.10 -11.25 14.86
N VAL A 28 -1.99 -11.75 14.32
CA VAL A 28 -1.13 -10.99 13.40
C VAL A 28 -1.91 -10.57 12.15
N LEU A 29 -2.72 -11.46 11.57
CA LEU A 29 -3.57 -11.13 10.42
C LEU A 29 -4.60 -10.04 10.77
N ALA A 30 -5.31 -10.20 11.88
CA ALA A 30 -6.33 -9.24 12.32
C ALA A 30 -5.72 -7.86 12.60
N VAL A 31 -4.61 -7.79 13.33
CA VAL A 31 -3.89 -6.54 13.60
C VAL A 31 -3.41 -5.91 12.30
N SER A 32 -2.83 -6.69 11.39
CA SER A 32 -2.38 -6.19 10.08
C SER A 32 -3.53 -5.59 9.27
N PHE A 33 -4.71 -6.23 9.29
CA PHE A 33 -5.89 -5.74 8.58
C PHE A 33 -6.44 -4.45 9.21
N ILE A 34 -6.48 -4.38 10.54
CA ILE A 34 -6.91 -3.17 11.26
C ILE A 34 -5.96 -2.01 10.97
N CYS A 35 -4.65 -2.24 11.05
CA CYS A 35 -3.64 -1.24 10.72
C CYS A 35 -3.77 -0.75 9.28
N LEU A 36 -3.93 -1.67 8.32
CA LEU A 36 -4.11 -1.32 6.90
C LEU A 36 -5.30 -0.37 6.71
N ASN A 37 -6.45 -0.68 7.30
CA ASN A 37 -7.64 0.17 7.19
C ASN A 37 -7.45 1.51 7.91
N ALA A 38 -6.84 1.52 9.10
CA ALA A 38 -6.54 2.76 9.82
C ALA A 38 -5.62 3.68 9.01
N PHE A 39 -4.53 3.15 8.42
CA PHE A 39 -3.64 3.93 7.57
C PHE A 39 -4.33 4.42 6.29
N THR A 40 -5.21 3.61 5.70
CA THR A 40 -6.00 3.99 4.53
C THR A 40 -6.90 5.18 4.85
N VAL A 41 -7.60 5.16 5.99
CA VAL A 41 -8.46 6.26 6.45
C VAL A 41 -7.63 7.52 6.73
N ILE A 42 -6.50 7.38 7.44
CA ILE A 42 -5.61 8.51 7.72
C ILE A 42 -5.10 9.14 6.42
N LEU A 43 -4.69 8.32 5.43
CA LEU A 43 -4.25 8.82 4.14
C LEU A 43 -5.36 9.57 3.40
N ILE A 44 -6.59 9.04 3.40
CA ILE A 44 -7.74 9.71 2.77
C ILE A 44 -8.09 11.02 3.49
N SER A 45 -7.92 11.08 4.81
CA SER A 45 -8.20 12.31 5.58
C SER A 45 -7.09 13.36 5.47
N ALA A 46 -5.83 12.92 5.33
CA ALA A 46 -4.67 13.80 5.31
C ALA A 46 -4.30 14.26 3.90
N SER A 47 -4.68 13.49 2.88
CA SER A 47 -4.57 13.88 1.49
C SER A 47 -5.96 14.15 0.95
N GLU A 48 -6.22 15.35 0.42
CA GLU A 48 -7.48 15.69 -0.27
C GLU A 48 -7.75 14.83 -1.52
N GLY A 49 -6.90 13.83 -1.81
CA GLY A 49 -7.00 12.94 -2.95
C GLY A 49 -6.94 11.47 -2.55
N THR A 50 -8.08 10.79 -2.63
CA THR A 50 -8.24 9.32 -2.62
C THR A 50 -7.27 8.60 -3.58
N VAL A 51 -6.74 9.32 -4.56
CA VAL A 51 -5.76 8.88 -5.56
C VAL A 51 -4.42 8.50 -4.95
N LEU A 52 -3.95 9.17 -3.90
CA LEU A 52 -2.68 8.80 -3.24
C LEU A 52 -2.82 7.46 -2.50
N THR A 53 -3.97 7.26 -1.87
CA THR A 53 -4.30 6.01 -1.18
C THR A 53 -4.41 4.84 -2.14
N SER A 54 -5.03 5.03 -3.31
CA SER A 54 -5.10 3.99 -4.35
C SER A 54 -3.75 3.70 -4.99
N LEU A 55 -2.88 4.70 -5.10
CA LEU A 55 -1.50 4.53 -5.56
C LEU A 55 -0.69 3.65 -4.59
N VAL A 56 -0.75 3.96 -3.29
CA VAL A 56 -0.03 3.20 -2.26
C VAL A 56 -0.56 1.77 -2.19
N SER A 57 -1.88 1.56 -2.23
CA SER A 57 -2.45 0.21 -2.23
C SER A 57 -2.08 -0.58 -3.50
N ALA A 58 -2.01 0.06 -4.67
CA ALA A 58 -1.56 -0.57 -5.91
C ALA A 58 -0.08 -0.99 -5.88
N THR A 59 0.78 -0.31 -5.10
CA THR A 59 2.20 -0.70 -4.96
C THR A 59 2.44 -1.90 -4.03
N ALA A 60 1.52 -2.18 -3.10
CA ALA A 60 1.71 -3.27 -2.14
C ALA A 60 1.78 -4.65 -2.82
N SER A 61 0.90 -4.90 -3.80
CA SER A 61 0.86 -6.16 -4.55
C SER A 61 2.15 -6.50 -5.30
N PRO A 62 2.72 -5.61 -6.14
CA PRO A 62 3.99 -5.90 -6.80
C PRO A 62 5.17 -5.99 -5.82
N LEU A 63 5.18 -5.25 -4.72
CA LEU A 63 6.20 -5.40 -3.66
C LEU A 63 6.17 -6.81 -3.04
N VAL A 64 4.99 -7.31 -2.71
CA VAL A 64 4.81 -8.67 -2.17
C VAL A 64 5.21 -9.72 -3.21
N ALA A 65 4.86 -9.51 -4.47
CA ALA A 65 5.26 -10.41 -5.56
C ALA A 65 6.80 -10.44 -5.74
N VAL A 66 7.47 -9.30 -5.65
CA VAL A 66 8.94 -9.23 -5.70
C VAL A 66 9.55 -9.92 -4.47
N PHE A 67 9.02 -9.67 -3.27
CA PHE A 67 9.48 -10.33 -2.05
C PHE A 67 9.44 -11.87 -2.18
N TRP A 68 8.30 -12.44 -2.57
CA TRP A 68 8.15 -13.88 -2.74
C TRP A 68 8.93 -14.49 -3.91
N SER A 69 9.39 -13.65 -4.81
CA SER A 69 10.22 -14.10 -5.93
C SER A 69 11.71 -14.21 -5.59
N VAL A 70 12.10 -13.49 -4.55
CA VAL A 70 13.47 -13.39 -4.03
C VAL A 70 13.66 -14.32 -2.84
N PHE A 71 12.65 -14.38 -1.97
CA PHE A 71 12.63 -15.16 -0.75
C PHE A 71 11.74 -16.40 -0.92
N HIS A 72 12.29 -17.56 -0.58
CA HIS A 72 11.54 -18.80 -0.52
C HIS A 72 11.36 -19.20 0.94
N PHE A 73 10.11 -19.49 1.31
CA PHE A 73 9.78 -20.01 2.63
C PHE A 73 9.79 -21.54 2.59
N ASP A 74 10.69 -22.15 3.36
CA ASP A 74 10.75 -23.60 3.51
C ASP A 74 9.83 -24.03 4.65
N ASN A 75 8.78 -24.79 4.33
CA ASN A 75 7.77 -25.23 5.30
C ASN A 75 8.31 -26.28 6.28
N GLU A 76 9.42 -26.95 5.97
CA GLU A 76 9.98 -28.01 6.81
C GLU A 76 10.89 -27.46 7.91
N THR A 77 11.64 -26.40 7.60
CA THR A 77 12.57 -25.74 8.55
C THR A 77 12.02 -24.44 9.13
N ASP A 78 10.83 -24.00 8.71
CA ASP A 78 10.17 -22.74 9.11
C ASP A 78 11.08 -21.51 8.85
N ASP A 79 11.90 -21.58 7.79
CA ASP A 79 13.02 -20.66 7.55
C ASP A 79 12.87 -19.93 6.21
N ILE A 80 13.20 -18.63 6.20
CA ILE A 80 13.16 -17.80 4.99
C ILE A 80 14.55 -17.79 4.38
N SER A 81 14.70 -18.47 3.23
CA SER A 81 15.98 -18.54 2.52
C SER A 81 15.98 -17.64 1.28
N TRP A 82 17.10 -16.95 1.07
CA TRP A 82 17.35 -16.19 -0.16
C TRP A 82 17.61 -17.16 -1.31
N ARG A 83 16.61 -17.37 -2.17
CA ARG A 83 16.69 -18.26 -3.34
C ARG A 83 16.02 -17.59 -4.54
N PRO A 84 16.66 -16.57 -5.13
CA PRO A 84 16.05 -15.78 -6.19
C PRO A 84 15.84 -16.65 -7.44
N LYS A 85 14.59 -16.76 -7.89
CA LYS A 85 14.23 -17.40 -9.15
C LYS A 85 14.07 -16.35 -10.24
N TRP A 86 15.14 -16.15 -11.01
CA TRP A 86 15.13 -15.24 -12.16
C TRP A 86 14.38 -15.89 -13.32
N THR A 87 13.17 -15.40 -13.56
CA THR A 87 12.25 -15.82 -14.62
C THR A 87 11.73 -14.57 -15.34
N HIS A 88 11.13 -14.74 -16.51
CA HIS A 88 10.52 -13.60 -17.22
C HIS A 88 9.45 -12.89 -16.38
N SER A 89 8.74 -13.63 -15.51
CA SER A 89 7.75 -13.06 -14.58
C SER A 89 8.38 -12.16 -13.52
N THR A 90 9.56 -12.51 -12.97
CA THR A 90 10.25 -11.65 -12.01
C THR A 90 10.78 -10.37 -12.65
N ALA A 91 11.33 -10.46 -13.86
CA ALA A 91 11.75 -9.28 -14.61
C ALA A 91 10.55 -8.34 -14.88
N PHE A 92 9.39 -8.89 -15.25
CA PHE A 92 8.16 -8.12 -15.46
C PHE A 92 7.67 -7.42 -14.18
N ASN A 93 7.71 -8.11 -13.04
CA ASN A 93 7.31 -7.52 -11.75
C ASN A 93 8.24 -6.36 -11.34
N ILE A 94 9.55 -6.52 -11.52
CA ILE A 94 10.54 -5.46 -11.22
C ILE A 94 10.33 -4.27 -12.17
N ALA A 95 10.17 -4.52 -13.48
CA ALA A 95 9.92 -3.45 -14.46
C ALA A 95 8.62 -2.70 -14.15
N SER A 96 7.57 -3.43 -13.79
CA SER A 96 6.27 -2.86 -13.39
C SER A 96 6.41 -1.99 -12.14
N LEU A 97 7.19 -2.43 -11.14
CA LEU A 97 7.47 -1.66 -9.92
C LEU A 97 8.19 -0.35 -10.24
N VAL A 98 9.21 -0.38 -11.11
CA VAL A 98 9.95 0.83 -11.52
C VAL A 98 9.04 1.82 -12.25
N LEU A 99 8.20 1.33 -13.17
CA LEU A 99 7.23 2.17 -13.87
C LEU A 99 6.20 2.77 -12.91
N LEU A 100 5.66 1.97 -11.99
CA LEU A 100 4.73 2.45 -10.98
C LEU A 100 5.37 3.55 -10.14
N LEU A 101 6.54 3.32 -9.55
CA LEU A 101 7.25 4.31 -8.74
C LEU A 101 7.50 5.61 -9.52
N SER A 102 7.92 5.52 -10.78
CA SER A 102 8.12 6.71 -11.61
C SER A 102 6.81 7.50 -11.83
N ALA A 103 5.69 6.81 -12.05
CA ALA A 103 4.38 7.43 -12.19
C ALA A 103 3.91 8.09 -10.89
N ILE A 104 4.19 7.47 -9.73
CA ILE A 104 3.90 8.06 -8.41
C ILE A 104 4.65 9.36 -8.20
N VAL A 105 5.95 9.38 -8.51
CA VAL A 105 6.77 10.58 -8.38
C VAL A 105 6.25 11.68 -9.31
N LEU A 106 5.95 11.34 -10.56
CA LEU A 106 5.40 12.29 -11.53
C LEU A 106 4.08 12.89 -11.04
N TYR A 107 3.16 12.03 -10.57
CA TYR A 107 1.87 12.44 -10.03
C TYR A 107 2.02 13.43 -8.88
N ASN A 108 2.90 13.12 -7.91
CA ASN A 108 3.17 14.02 -6.79
C ASN A 108 3.78 15.37 -7.23
N VAL A 109 4.66 15.37 -8.22
CA VAL A 109 5.24 16.62 -8.74
C VAL A 109 4.17 17.49 -9.40
N PHE A 110 3.25 16.89 -10.17
CA PHE A 110 2.17 17.63 -10.80
C PHE A 110 1.15 18.15 -9.79
N THR A 111 0.72 17.33 -8.83
CA THR A 111 -0.23 17.79 -7.80
C THR A 111 0.34 18.92 -6.94
N ILE A 112 1.64 18.90 -6.62
CA ILE A 112 2.31 20.00 -5.92
C ILE A 112 2.36 21.26 -6.80
N LYS A 113 2.59 21.12 -8.12
CA LYS A 113 2.57 22.26 -9.05
C LYS A 113 1.20 22.89 -9.14
N ASP A 114 0.16 22.07 -9.29
CA ASP A 114 -1.24 22.53 -9.39
C ASP A 114 -1.68 23.22 -8.09
N ALA A 115 -1.35 22.64 -6.93
CA ALA A 115 -1.64 23.24 -5.63
C ALA A 115 -0.90 24.58 -5.41
N LYS A 116 0.35 24.69 -5.90
CA LYS A 116 1.10 25.95 -5.86
C LYS A 116 0.52 27.00 -6.80
N GLN A 117 0.03 26.59 -7.98
CA GLN A 117 -0.59 27.50 -8.93
C GLN A 117 -1.94 28.03 -8.41
N ALA A 118 -2.80 27.16 -7.88
CA ALA A 118 -4.07 27.56 -7.27
C ALA A 118 -3.87 28.55 -6.10
N ARG A 119 -2.84 28.34 -5.26
CA ARG A 119 -2.48 29.30 -4.19
C ARG A 119 -1.96 30.64 -4.72
N ARG A 120 -1.26 30.65 -5.86
CA ARG A 120 -0.79 31.89 -6.50
C ARG A 120 -1.95 32.66 -7.10
N GLU A 121 -2.90 31.99 -7.74
CA GLU A 121 -4.11 32.61 -8.28
C GLU A 121 -4.99 33.20 -7.17
N GLN A 122 -5.15 32.50 -6.04
CA GLN A 122 -5.84 33.04 -4.87
C GLN A 122 -5.16 34.28 -4.27
N LYS A 123 -3.82 34.29 -4.17
CA LYS A 123 -3.06 35.46 -3.69
C LYS A 123 -3.11 36.63 -4.67
N GLY A 124 -3.00 36.36 -5.98
CA GLY A 124 -3.11 37.39 -7.01
C GLY A 124 -4.51 38.03 -7.04
N TYR A 125 -5.56 37.25 -6.80
CA TYR A 125 -6.92 37.76 -6.70
C TYR A 125 -7.16 38.61 -5.44
N SER A 126 -6.55 38.24 -4.30
CA SER A 126 -6.64 39.04 -3.07
C SER A 126 -5.91 40.38 -3.16
N ASP A 127 -4.81 40.43 -3.90
CA ASP A 127 -4.04 41.69 -4.08
C ASP A 127 -4.83 42.69 -4.94
N VAL A 128 -5.47 42.25 -6.03
CA VAL A 128 -6.29 43.09 -6.91
C VAL A 128 -7.55 43.61 -6.20
N SER A 129 -8.21 42.77 -5.40
CA SER A 129 -9.40 43.17 -4.62
C SER A 129 -9.10 44.20 -3.54
N SER A 130 -7.87 44.27 -3.03
CA SER A 130 -7.51 45.25 -1.98
C SER A 130 -7.18 46.64 -2.55
N SER A 131 -6.71 46.71 -3.79
CA SER A 131 -6.36 47.97 -4.46
C SER A 131 -7.55 48.76 -5.02
N GLU A 132 -8.76 48.20 -4.99
CA GLU A 132 -9.97 48.83 -5.56
C GLU A 132 -10.75 49.69 -4.53
N TYR A 133 -10.25 49.79 -3.28
CA TYR A 133 -10.87 50.55 -2.19
C TYR A 133 -10.00 51.67 -1.59
N GLU A 134 -8.87 52.02 -2.21
CA GLU A 134 -8.15 53.27 -1.89
C GLU A 134 -8.70 54.41 -2.76
N TRP A 135 -9.78 55.02 -2.29
CA TRP A 135 -10.29 56.29 -2.83
C TRP A 135 -9.74 57.43 -1.97
N ASP A 136 -8.67 58.07 -2.45
CA ASP A 136 -8.31 59.44 -2.06
C ASP A 136 -8.84 60.44 -3.10
#